data_AF-A0A401P556-F1
#
_entry.id   AF-A0A401P556-F1
#
_cell.length_a   1.000
_cell.length_b   1.000
_cell.length_c   1.000
_cell.angle_alpha   90.00
_cell.angle_beta   90.00
_cell.angle_gamma   90.00
#
_symmetry.space_group_name_H-M   'P 1'
#
loop_
_entity.id
_entity.type
_entity.pdbx_description
1 polymer ?
#
loop_
_entity_poly.entity_id
_entity_poly.type
_entity_poly.pdbx_seq_one_letter_code
_entity_poly.pdbx_strand_id
1 'polypeptide(L)'
;MPKLQDLHLDNNRLLSIPPGLPQHKNIMALYLNDNQIAHLKDGDFCPQIDDPMKSPYSRISLYGNPIPYWEIEPGVFRCAVDWIFIQLERPN
;
A
#
# COMPACT_ATOMS: atom_id res chain seq x y z
N MET A 1 -12.94 2.18 10.64
CA MET A 1 -13.39 3.56 10.37
C MET A 1 -13.86 3.63 8.92
N PRO A 2 -15.12 3.29 8.62
CA PRO A 2 -15.52 2.97 7.24
C PRO A 2 -15.31 4.13 6.26
N LYS A 3 -15.30 5.39 6.72
CA LYS A 3 -15.12 6.58 5.88
C LYS A 3 -13.67 7.08 5.78
N LEU A 4 -12.70 6.37 6.35
CA LEU A 4 -11.29 6.79 6.31
C LEU A 4 -10.78 6.77 4.86
N GLN A 5 -10.19 7.87 4.42
CA GLN A 5 -9.64 8.04 3.07
C GLN A 5 -8.11 8.07 3.06
N ASP A 6 -7.52 8.71 4.07
CA ASP A 6 -6.08 8.84 4.21
C ASP A 6 -5.63 8.11 5.48
N LEU A 7 -4.65 7.21 5.34
CA LEU A 7 -4.08 6.48 6.45
C LEU A 7 -2.58 6.75 6.54
N HIS A 8 -2.19 7.40 7.64
CA HIS A 8 -0.80 7.72 7.97
C HIS A 8 -0.27 6.75 9.01
N LEU A 9 0.70 5.93 8.60
CA LEU A 9 1.42 4.96 9.43
C LEU A 9 2.93 5.05 9.20
N ASP A 10 3.39 6.11 8.55
CA ASP A 10 4.79 6.40 8.28
C ASP A 10 5.58 6.63 9.57
N ASN A 11 6.91 6.52 9.50
CA ASN A 11 7.82 6.77 10.64
C ASN A 11 7.55 5.87 11.86
N ASN A 12 7.28 4.59 11.61
CA ASN A 12 6.99 3.59 12.63
C ASN A 12 7.98 2.41 12.55
N ARG A 13 7.65 1.30 13.21
CA ARG A 13 8.43 0.05 13.22
C ARG A 13 7.63 -1.12 12.65
N LEU A 14 6.76 -0.86 11.68
CA LEU A 14 5.99 -1.91 11.02
C LEU A 14 6.93 -2.83 10.26
N LEU A 15 6.79 -4.13 10.48
CA LEU A 15 7.55 -5.18 9.79
C LEU A 15 6.81 -5.74 8.56
N SER A 16 5.52 -5.44 8.46
CA SER A 16 4.64 -5.90 7.39
C SER A 16 3.50 -4.92 7.17
N ILE A 17 2.80 -5.08 6.05
CA ILE A 17 1.57 -4.35 5.76
C ILE A 17 0.50 -4.70 6.82
N PRO A 18 -0.20 -3.71 7.42
CA PRO A 18 -1.27 -3.97 8.35
C PRO A 18 -2.44 -4.73 7.70
N PRO A 19 -3.07 -5.68 8.40
CA PRO A 19 -4.23 -6.39 7.88
C PRO A 19 -5.43 -5.44 7.68
N GLY A 20 -6.35 -5.82 6.81
CA GLY A 20 -7.63 -5.12 6.62
C GLY A 20 -7.65 -4.07 5.51
N LEU A 21 -6.48 -3.66 4.98
CA LEU A 21 -6.39 -2.76 3.83
C LEU A 21 -7.10 -3.27 2.56
N PRO A 22 -7.04 -4.57 2.21
CA PRO A 22 -7.77 -5.08 1.05
C PRO A 22 -9.28 -4.93 1.18
N GLN A 23 -9.81 -5.10 2.40
CA GLN A 23 -11.24 -5.04 2.68
C GLN A 23 -11.72 -3.59 2.89
N HIS A 24 -10.82 -2.66 3.22
CA HIS A 24 -11.19 -1.26 3.43
C HIS A 24 -11.54 -0.57 2.10
N LYS A 25 -12.78 -0.08 2.01
CA LYS A 25 -13.37 0.41 0.75
C LYS A 25 -12.96 1.83 0.36
N ASN A 26 -12.64 2.65 1.36
CA ASN A 26 -12.54 4.10 1.15
C ASN A 26 -11.12 4.65 1.29
N ILE A 27 -10.12 3.86 1.70
CA ILE A 27 -8.73 4.36 1.78
C ILE A 27 -8.20 4.48 0.36
N MET A 28 -7.72 5.67 0.02
CA MET A 28 -7.16 6.01 -1.28
C MET A 28 -5.70 6.44 -1.16
N ALA A 29 -5.32 7.07 -0.04
CA ALA A 29 -3.93 7.42 0.27
C ALA A 29 -3.41 6.65 1.48
N LEU A 30 -2.25 6.02 1.31
CA LEU A 30 -1.60 5.21 2.32
C LEU A 30 -0.13 5.62 2.46
N TYR A 31 0.25 6.05 3.65
CA TYR A 31 1.62 6.44 3.98
C TYR A 31 2.21 5.39 4.92
N LEU A 32 3.16 4.61 4.41
CA LEU A 32 3.88 3.54 5.12
C LEU A 32 5.40 3.75 5.05
N ASN A 33 5.87 4.88 4.54
CA ASN A 33 7.29 5.19 4.40
C ASN A 33 8.01 5.21 5.75
N ASP A 34 9.33 5.02 5.70
CA ASP A 34 10.21 4.99 6.87
C ASP A 34 9.70 4.01 7.97
N ASN A 35 9.42 2.77 7.53
CA ASN A 35 9.13 1.61 8.37
C ASN A 35 10.19 0.51 8.12
N GLN A 36 9.94 -0.72 8.59
CA GLN A 36 10.84 -1.86 8.46
C GLN A 36 10.20 -3.00 7.64
N ILE A 37 9.32 -2.66 6.70
CA ILE A 37 8.63 -3.62 5.84
C ILE A 37 9.65 -4.18 4.84
N ALA A 38 9.95 -5.48 4.94
CA ALA A 38 10.95 -6.10 4.07
C ALA A 38 10.33 -6.83 2.86
N HIS A 39 9.05 -7.20 2.94
CA HIS A 39 8.39 -7.98 1.91
C HIS A 39 6.95 -7.52 1.72
N LEU A 40 6.49 -7.55 0.47
CA LEU A 40 5.09 -7.36 0.09
C LEU A 40 4.55 -8.69 -0.44
N LYS A 41 3.29 -8.97 -0.14
CA LYS A 41 2.59 -10.19 -0.56
C LYS A 41 1.41 -9.84 -1.43
N ASP A 42 1.03 -10.76 -2.30
CA ASP A 42 -0.27 -10.67 -2.94
C ASP A 42 -1.37 -10.66 -1.87
N GLY A 43 -2.32 -9.74 -2.01
CA GLY A 43 -3.35 -9.53 -1.01
C GLY A 43 -3.00 -8.55 0.11
N ASP A 44 -1.83 -7.92 0.13
CA ASP A 44 -1.52 -6.91 1.16
C ASP A 44 -2.35 -5.63 0.98
N PHE A 45 -2.52 -5.18 -0.27
CA PHE A 45 -3.26 -3.94 -0.59
C PHE A 45 -4.60 -4.21 -1.25
N CYS A 46 -4.66 -5.24 -2.09
CA CYS A 46 -5.78 -5.50 -3.01
C CYS A 46 -6.54 -6.78 -2.64
N PRO A 47 -7.88 -6.80 -2.74
CA PRO A 47 -8.69 -7.95 -2.38
C PRO A 47 -8.47 -9.08 -3.38
N GLN A 48 -8.33 -10.30 -2.88
CA GLN A 48 -8.11 -11.52 -3.69
C GLN A 48 -9.20 -11.73 -4.74
N ILE A 49 -10.44 -11.36 -4.40
CA ILE A 49 -11.58 -11.32 -5.30
C ILE A 49 -11.84 -9.85 -5.62
N ASP A 50 -11.99 -9.54 -6.90
CA ASP A 50 -12.28 -8.18 -7.36
C ASP A 50 -13.49 -7.61 -6.63
N ASP A 51 -13.31 -6.41 -6.08
CA ASP A 51 -14.33 -5.74 -5.30
C ASP A 51 -14.64 -4.38 -5.93
N PRO A 52 -15.81 -4.23 -6.58
CA PRO A 52 -16.17 -2.99 -7.28
C PRO A 52 -16.41 -1.82 -6.32
N MET A 53 -16.57 -2.07 -5.02
CA MET A 53 -16.72 -1.01 -4.01
C MET A 53 -15.37 -0.56 -3.44
N LYS A 54 -14.26 -1.22 -3.77
CA LYS A 54 -12.94 -0.76 -3.34
C LYS A 54 -12.53 0.44 -4.18
N SER A 55 -12.38 1.59 -3.51
CA SER A 55 -11.77 2.76 -4.12
C SER A 55 -10.32 2.44 -4.50
N PRO A 56 -9.88 2.82 -5.71
CA PRO A 56 -8.52 2.57 -6.12
C PRO A 56 -7.56 3.44 -5.31
N TYR A 57 -6.36 2.92 -5.04
CA TYR A 57 -5.33 3.73 -4.38
C TYR A 57 -4.80 4.79 -5.33
N SER A 58 -4.87 6.05 -4.91
CA SER A 58 -4.28 7.21 -5.60
C SER A 58 -2.96 7.63 -4.98
N ARG A 59 -2.53 7.00 -3.87
CA ARG A 59 -1.19 7.18 -3.30
C ARG A 59 -0.82 6.00 -2.39
N ILE A 60 0.34 5.40 -2.61
CA ILE A 60 0.98 4.48 -1.67
C ILE A 60 2.44 4.91 -1.51
N SER A 61 2.83 5.32 -0.31
CA SER A 61 4.21 5.69 0.01
C SER A 61 4.89 4.60 0.80
N LEU A 62 5.98 4.05 0.26
CA LEU A 62 6.72 2.91 0.81
C LEU A 62 8.23 3.16 0.89
N TYR A 63 8.72 4.31 0.45
CA TYR A 63 10.14 4.65 0.53
C TYR A 63 10.68 4.53 1.97
N GLY A 64 11.99 4.29 2.11
CA GLY A 64 12.59 4.13 3.42
C GLY A 64 12.23 2.80 4.12
N ASN A 65 11.55 1.89 3.44
CA ASN A 65 11.42 0.49 3.87
C ASN A 65 12.48 -0.38 3.17
N PRO A 66 12.96 -1.46 3.81
CA PRO A 66 13.93 -2.39 3.23
C PRO A 66 13.30 -3.37 2.21
N ILE A 67 12.47 -2.88 1.30
CA ILE A 67 11.78 -3.70 0.28
C ILE A 67 12.71 -3.90 -0.91
N PRO A 68 13.05 -5.14 -1.28
CA PRO A 68 13.72 -5.43 -2.55
C PRO A 68 12.71 -5.23 -3.69
N TYR A 69 12.79 -4.10 -4.40
CA TYR A 69 11.80 -3.74 -5.43
C TYR A 69 11.70 -4.78 -6.57
N TRP A 70 12.78 -5.54 -6.82
CA TRP A 70 12.82 -6.61 -7.81
C TRP A 70 12.04 -7.87 -7.40
N GLU A 71 11.61 -7.99 -6.14
CA GLU A 71 10.76 -9.09 -5.66
C GLU A 71 9.28 -8.70 -5.60
N ILE A 72 8.93 -7.46 -5.97
CA ILE A 72 7.55 -7.02 -5.97
C ILE A 72 6.81 -7.64 -7.17
N GLU A 73 5.90 -8.55 -6.87
CA GLU A 73 4.99 -9.11 -7.87
C GLU A 73 4.07 -8.03 -8.45
N PRO A 74 3.85 -7.98 -9.78
CA PRO A 74 3.01 -6.97 -10.42
C PRO A 74 1.58 -6.87 -9.85
N GLY A 75 1.06 -8.00 -9.34
CA GLY A 75 -0.29 -8.09 -8.78
C GLY A 75 -0.50 -7.38 -7.44
N VAL A 76 0.58 -7.04 -6.71
CA VAL A 76 0.54 -6.41 -5.38
C VAL A 76 -0.23 -5.08 -5.40
N PHE A 77 -0.08 -4.30 -6.48
CA PHE A 77 -0.67 -2.97 -6.63
C PHE A 77 -1.77 -2.91 -7.71
N ARG A 78 -2.35 -4.05 -8.11
CA ARG A 78 -3.35 -4.12 -9.20
C ARG A 78 -4.58 -3.21 -9.03
N CYS A 79 -4.87 -2.81 -7.79
CA CYS A 79 -5.99 -1.95 -7.42
C CYS A 79 -5.57 -0.49 -7.14
N ALA A 80 -4.34 -0.12 -7.47
CA ALA A 80 -3.94 1.28 -7.57
C ALA A 80 -4.40 1.85 -8.92
N VAL A 81 -4.55 3.18 -8.98
CA VAL A 81 -4.93 3.87 -10.23
C VAL A 81 -3.87 3.65 -11.31
N ASP A 82 -2.60 3.77 -10.94
CA ASP A 82 -1.44 3.62 -11.83
C ASP A 82 -0.16 3.46 -10.97
N TRP A 83 0.91 2.90 -11.56
CA TRP A 83 2.21 2.75 -10.91
C TRP A 83 2.83 4.09 -10.49
N ILE A 84 2.53 5.20 -11.17
CA ILE A 84 3.02 6.55 -10.81
C ILE A 84 2.59 6.99 -9.40
N PHE A 85 1.54 6.37 -8.83
CA PHE A 85 1.06 6.66 -7.49
C PHE A 85 1.72 5.79 -6.41
N ILE A 86 2.60 4.85 -6.80
CA ILE A 86 3.37 4.00 -5.91
C ILE A 86 4.77 4.60 -5.75
N GLN A 87 5.03 5.15 -4.57
CA GLN A 87 6.30 5.79 -4.26
C GLN A 87 7.20 4.84 -3.49
N LEU A 88 8.12 4.19 -4.20
CA LEU A 88 9.14 3.29 -3.63
C LEU A 88 10.45 4.02 -3.28
N GLU A 89 10.73 5.15 -3.92
CA GLU A 89 11.94 5.95 -3.72
C GLU A 89 11.64 7.27 -3.02
N ARG A 90 12.65 7.82 -2.31
CA ARG A 90 12.52 9.13 -1.68
C ARG A 90 12.32 10.20 -2.76
N PRO A 91 11.36 11.12 -2.59
CA PRO A 91 11.26 12.27 -3.47
C PRO A 91 12.48 13.18 -3.26
N ASN A 92 13.02 13.71 -4.36
CA ASN A 92 14.10 14.71 -4.34
C ASN A 92 13.60 16.07 -3.83
#